data_AF-A0A7X6DK48-F1
#
_entry.id   AF-A0A7X6DK48-F1
#
_cell.length_a   1.000
_cell.length_b   1.000
_cell.length_c   1.000
_cell.angle_alpha   90.00
_cell.angle_beta   90.00
_cell.angle_gamma   90.00
#
_symmetry.space_group_name_H-M   'P 1'
#
loop_
_entity.id
_entity.type
_entity.pdbx_description
1 polymer ?
#
loop_
_entity_poly.entity_id
_entity_poly.type
_entity_poly.pdbx_seq_one_letter_code
_entity_poly.pdbx_strand_id
1 'polypeptide(L)'
;MKKNRNTAQPEVKKPWSGRVHEEECTRPGGLLTGALVACAAERQETLNEMAAHVGVGYGYINQLRSGLRNVSSISDKFSQDCATYLGISRLQVLMLAGRISPSDFYDSASSYKEEVARALNFICEDPQWGHLITGELRSSHSDTQYAVVKLYEAATGSTLVRGHANSKNVVEDLASFAREVTMSAPMSAAMPAAWLNLCA
;
A
#
# COMPACT_ATOMS: atom_id res chain seq x y z
N MET A 1 -22.73 -11.70 44.14
CA MET A 1 -21.43 -11.50 43.47
C MET A 1 -21.66 -11.02 42.05
N LYS A 2 -21.55 -9.71 41.79
CA LYS A 2 -21.66 -9.14 40.44
C LYS A 2 -20.27 -9.23 39.79
N LYS A 3 -20.12 -10.03 38.72
CA LYS A 3 -18.90 -10.08 37.90
C LYS A 3 -18.81 -8.77 37.11
N ASN A 4 -17.84 -7.92 37.47
CA ASN A 4 -17.46 -6.76 36.66
C ASN A 4 -16.91 -7.27 35.34
N ARG A 5 -17.67 -7.11 34.25
CA ARG A 5 -17.11 -7.15 32.89
C ARG A 5 -16.30 -5.88 32.73
N ASN A 6 -14.99 -5.99 32.92
CA ASN A 6 -14.06 -4.95 32.53
C ASN A 6 -14.03 -4.90 31.00
N THR A 7 -14.89 -4.07 30.40
CA THR A 7 -14.77 -3.68 28.99
C THR A 7 -13.57 -2.75 28.87
N ALA A 8 -12.37 -3.33 28.85
CA ALA A 8 -11.18 -2.62 28.43
C ALA A 8 -11.36 -2.30 26.94
N GLN A 9 -11.49 -1.01 26.62
CA GLN A 9 -11.36 -0.55 25.24
C GLN A 9 -9.98 -0.99 24.73
N PRO A 10 -9.86 -1.46 23.47
CA PRO A 10 -8.56 -1.84 22.94
C PRO A 10 -7.65 -0.61 22.95
N GLU A 11 -6.59 -0.69 23.75
CA GLU A 11 -5.59 0.37 23.85
C GLU A 11 -5.03 0.64 22.45
N VAL A 12 -5.16 1.89 21.99
CA VAL A 12 -4.74 2.27 20.63
C VAL A 12 -3.22 2.22 20.59
N LYS A 13 -2.68 1.08 20.14
CA LYS A 13 -1.23 0.87 20.05
C LYS A 13 -0.62 1.87 19.08
N LYS A 14 0.55 2.40 19.45
CA LYS A 14 1.31 3.36 18.64
C LYS A 14 1.53 2.81 17.22
N PRO A 15 1.27 3.60 16.15
CA PRO A 15 1.56 3.19 14.79
C PRO A 15 3.02 2.79 14.60
N TRP A 16 3.27 1.81 13.73
CA TRP A 16 4.60 1.36 13.37
C TRP A 16 5.44 2.51 12.82
N SER A 17 6.72 2.57 13.22
CA SER A 17 7.61 3.68 12.88
C SER A 17 8.04 3.74 11.40
N GLY A 18 7.79 2.68 10.63
CA GLY A 18 8.31 2.51 9.27
C GLY A 18 9.65 1.76 9.21
N ARG A 19 10.25 1.41 10.34
CA ARG A 19 11.49 0.60 10.39
C ARG A 19 11.21 -0.86 10.07
N VAL A 20 12.04 -1.46 9.23
CA VAL A 20 11.97 -2.90 8.96
C VAL A 20 13.15 -3.62 9.61
N HIS A 21 12.94 -4.87 10.05
CA HIS A 21 14.04 -5.69 10.53
C HIS A 21 14.84 -6.20 9.32
N GLU A 22 16.08 -5.74 9.17
CA GLU A 22 16.90 -5.96 7.97
C GLU A 22 17.07 -7.45 7.64
N GLU A 23 17.39 -8.28 8.64
CA GLU A 23 17.57 -9.72 8.43
C GLU A 23 16.29 -10.46 8.00
N GLU A 24 15.12 -9.88 8.28
CA GLU A 24 13.84 -10.49 7.87
C GLU A 24 13.47 -10.08 6.45
N CYS A 25 13.98 -8.95 5.96
CA CYS A 25 13.73 -8.46 4.61
C CYS A 25 14.42 -9.34 3.56
N THR A 26 15.53 -10.00 3.92
CA THR A 26 16.24 -10.94 3.04
C THR A 26 15.65 -12.34 3.07
N ARG A 27 14.69 -12.62 3.96
CA ARG A 27 13.99 -13.90 4.04
C ARG A 27 12.80 -13.95 3.08
N PRO A 28 12.31 -15.14 2.71
CA PRO A 28 11.14 -15.31 1.84
C PRO A 28 9.87 -14.56 2.29
N GLY A 29 9.67 -14.36 3.60
CA GLY A 29 8.55 -13.57 4.13
C GLY A 29 8.63 -12.07 3.82
N GLY A 30 9.80 -11.61 3.39
CA GLY A 30 10.05 -10.30 2.81
C GLY A 30 9.76 -9.13 3.75
N LEU A 31 9.40 -8.00 3.13
CA LEU A 31 9.18 -6.72 3.81
C LEU A 31 8.04 -6.79 4.82
N LEU A 32 6.97 -7.55 4.54
CA LEU A 32 5.86 -7.69 5.49
C LEU A 32 6.30 -8.33 6.80
N THR A 33 7.05 -9.45 6.76
CA THR A 33 7.54 -10.06 8.00
C THR A 33 8.56 -9.17 8.70
N GLY A 34 9.41 -8.46 7.95
CA GLY A 34 10.35 -7.50 8.54
C GLY A 34 9.67 -6.33 9.25
N ALA A 35 8.56 -5.81 8.70
CA ALA A 35 7.77 -4.77 9.33
C ALA A 35 7.08 -5.27 10.62
N LEU A 36 6.48 -6.47 10.59
CA LEU A 36 5.82 -7.06 11.75
C LEU A 36 6.81 -7.31 12.91
N VAL A 37 7.98 -7.87 12.60
CA VAL A 37 9.03 -8.16 13.58
C VAL A 37 9.60 -6.88 14.18
N ALA A 38 9.88 -5.87 13.36
CA ALA A 38 10.34 -4.57 13.84
C ALA A 38 9.28 -3.88 14.73
N CYS A 39 8.01 -3.90 14.33
CA CYS A 39 6.93 -3.34 15.13
C CYS A 39 6.76 -4.08 16.47
N ALA A 40 6.89 -5.41 16.49
CA ALA A 40 6.89 -6.20 17.73
C ALA A 40 8.07 -5.81 18.64
N ALA A 41 9.27 -5.67 18.09
CA ALA A 41 10.45 -5.24 18.83
C ALA A 41 10.29 -3.83 19.42
N GLU A 42 9.73 -2.88 18.65
CA GLU A 42 9.40 -1.53 19.12
C GLU A 42 8.39 -1.53 20.29
N ARG A 43 7.50 -2.52 20.32
CA ARG A 43 6.47 -2.69 21.34
C ARG A 43 6.90 -3.64 22.47
N GLN A 44 8.12 -4.17 22.42
CA GLN A 44 8.62 -5.17 23.37
C GLN A 44 7.74 -6.44 23.43
N GLU A 45 7.10 -6.78 22.31
CA GLU A 45 6.29 -7.98 22.15
C GLU A 45 7.13 -9.15 21.62
N THR A 46 6.84 -10.35 22.11
CA THR A 46 7.39 -11.59 21.55
C THR A 46 6.75 -11.90 20.19
N LEU A 47 7.41 -12.74 19.39
CA LEU A 47 6.84 -13.20 18.11
C LEU A 47 5.53 -13.97 18.26
N ASN A 48 5.33 -14.65 19.41
CA ASN A 48 4.08 -15.34 19.70
C ASN A 48 2.93 -14.35 19.96
N GLU A 49 3.20 -13.30 20.73
CA GLU A 49 2.22 -12.24 21.00
C GLU A 49 1.87 -11.48 19.72
N MET A 50 2.86 -11.13 18.91
CA MET A 50 2.63 -10.52 17.59
C MET A 50 1.78 -11.42 16.70
N ALA A 51 2.10 -12.72 16.61
CA ALA A 51 1.32 -13.67 15.81
C ALA A 51 -0.15 -13.72 16.26
N ALA A 52 -0.37 -13.78 17.58
CA ALA A 52 -1.71 -13.76 18.15
C ALA A 52 -2.46 -12.45 17.82
N HIS A 53 -1.77 -11.31 17.84
CA HIS A 53 -2.36 -10.02 17.47
C HIS A 53 -2.80 -9.95 16.02
N VAL A 54 -2.04 -10.54 15.09
CA VAL A 54 -2.42 -10.62 13.67
C VAL A 54 -3.31 -11.83 13.35
N GLY A 55 -3.86 -12.49 14.38
CA GLY A 55 -4.87 -13.53 14.24
C GLY A 55 -4.37 -14.89 13.76
N VAL A 56 -3.08 -15.20 13.93
CA VAL A 56 -2.47 -16.47 13.49
C VAL A 56 -1.60 -17.09 14.58
N GLY A 57 -1.24 -18.36 14.41
CA GLY A 57 -0.23 -19.00 15.27
C GLY A 57 1.20 -18.69 14.82
N TYR A 58 2.16 -18.82 15.72
CA TYR A 58 3.59 -18.65 15.42
C TYR A 58 4.07 -19.54 14.25
N GLY A 59 3.53 -20.76 14.14
CA GLY A 59 3.83 -21.66 13.03
C GLY A 59 3.51 -21.04 11.67
N TYR A 60 2.43 -20.26 11.55
CA TYR A 60 2.08 -19.56 10.32
C TYR A 60 3.12 -18.49 9.95
N ILE A 61 3.55 -17.68 10.92
CA ILE A 61 4.61 -16.68 10.72
C ILE A 61 5.92 -17.36 10.32
N ASN A 62 6.26 -18.49 10.95
CA ASN A 62 7.46 -19.24 10.61
C ASN A 62 7.39 -19.84 9.19
N GLN A 63 6.21 -20.28 8.74
CA GLN A 63 6.01 -20.74 7.36
C GLN A 63 6.20 -19.61 6.34
N LEU A 64 5.78 -18.38 6.65
CA LEU A 64 6.07 -17.23 5.80
C LEU A 64 7.57 -16.93 5.77
N ARG A 65 8.22 -16.87 6.94
CA ARG A 65 9.67 -16.58 7.08
C ARG A 65 10.56 -17.62 6.41
N SER A 66 10.12 -18.88 6.34
CA SER A 66 10.83 -19.98 5.67
C SER A 66 10.46 -20.14 4.18
N GLY A 67 9.43 -19.44 3.71
CA GLY A 67 8.94 -19.55 2.33
C GLY A 67 8.09 -20.79 2.06
N LEU A 68 7.80 -21.63 3.08
CA LEU A 68 6.86 -22.74 2.93
C LEU A 68 5.45 -22.24 2.55
N ARG A 69 5.11 -21.03 3.00
CA ARG A 69 3.94 -20.30 2.55
C ARG A 69 4.38 -19.04 1.82
N ASN A 70 3.80 -18.79 0.65
CA ASN A 70 4.06 -17.59 -0.11
C ASN A 70 3.42 -16.36 0.57
N VAL A 71 4.21 -15.31 0.84
CA VAL A 71 3.71 -14.06 1.42
C VAL A 71 2.76 -13.33 0.48
N SER A 72 2.91 -13.50 -0.84
CA SER A 72 1.98 -12.92 -1.82
C SER A 72 0.64 -13.66 -1.89
N SER A 73 0.42 -14.72 -1.10
CA SER A 73 -0.85 -15.46 -1.06
C SER A 73 -1.61 -15.33 0.27
N ILE A 74 -1.27 -14.32 1.11
CA ILE A 74 -1.94 -14.08 2.39
C ILE A 74 -3.46 -13.89 2.29
N SER A 75 -4.22 -14.26 3.32
CA SER A 75 -5.67 -14.04 3.29
C SER A 75 -6.03 -12.56 3.49
N ASP A 76 -7.21 -12.18 3.02
CA ASP A 76 -7.76 -10.84 3.22
C ASP A 76 -7.89 -10.48 4.69
N LYS A 77 -8.38 -11.43 5.51
CA LYS A 77 -8.44 -11.29 6.95
C LYS A 77 -7.07 -11.01 7.56
N PHE A 78 -6.06 -11.82 7.21
CA PHE A 78 -4.70 -11.62 7.71
C PHE A 78 -4.15 -10.25 7.30
N SER A 79 -4.40 -9.82 6.06
CA SER A 79 -3.96 -8.51 5.59
C SER A 79 -4.60 -7.35 6.37
N GLN A 80 -5.86 -7.49 6.79
CA GLN A 80 -6.58 -6.50 7.60
C GLN A 80 -6.09 -6.48 9.06
N ASP A 81 -5.82 -7.66 9.63
CA ASP A 81 -5.31 -7.79 10.99
C ASP A 81 -3.88 -7.20 11.07
N CYS A 82 -3.03 -7.46 10.07
CA CYS A 82 -1.73 -6.81 9.91
C CYS A 82 -1.83 -5.28 9.77
N ALA A 83 -2.79 -4.78 8.99
CA ALA A 83 -2.99 -3.34 8.79
C ALA A 83 -3.33 -2.65 10.11
N THR A 84 -4.25 -3.25 10.87
CA THR A 84 -4.64 -2.79 12.21
C THR A 84 -3.46 -2.85 13.17
N TYR A 85 -2.69 -3.94 13.17
CA TYR A 85 -1.54 -4.10 14.04
C TYR A 85 -0.44 -3.08 13.74
N LEU A 86 -0.12 -2.83 12.46
CA LEU A 86 0.90 -1.88 12.04
C LEU A 86 0.44 -0.42 12.10
N GLY A 87 -0.87 -0.17 12.14
CA GLY A 87 -1.42 1.20 12.07
C GLY A 87 -1.25 1.82 10.68
N ILE A 88 -1.33 1.02 9.62
CA ILE A 88 -1.21 1.45 8.22
C ILE A 88 -2.42 0.98 7.40
N SER A 89 -2.57 1.46 6.16
CA SER A 89 -3.66 0.99 5.30
C SER A 89 -3.45 -0.46 4.86
N ARG A 90 -4.56 -1.18 4.62
CA ARG A 90 -4.50 -2.54 4.05
C ARG A 90 -3.80 -2.57 2.69
N LEU A 91 -3.94 -1.52 1.89
CA LEU A 91 -3.22 -1.37 0.62
C LEU A 91 -1.70 -1.43 0.83
N GLN A 92 -1.17 -0.70 1.82
CA GLN A 92 0.26 -0.76 2.17
C GLN A 92 0.69 -2.16 2.63
N VAL A 93 -0.15 -2.89 3.37
CA VAL A 93 0.14 -4.30 3.72
C VAL A 93 0.23 -5.18 2.48
N LEU A 94 -0.66 -5.01 1.52
CA LEU A 94 -0.63 -5.77 0.26
C LEU A 94 0.62 -5.44 -0.57
N MET A 95 1.07 -4.18 -0.54
CA MET A 95 2.35 -3.78 -1.16
C MET A 95 3.55 -4.42 -0.45
N LEU A 96 3.59 -4.39 0.89
CA LEU A 96 4.64 -5.06 1.68
C LEU A 96 4.66 -6.58 1.46
N ALA A 97 3.50 -7.18 1.17
CA ALA A 97 3.36 -8.60 0.83
C ALA A 97 3.75 -8.91 -0.63
N GLY A 98 4.08 -7.91 -1.45
CA GLY A 98 4.35 -8.09 -2.88
C GLY A 98 3.13 -8.52 -3.70
N ARG A 99 1.91 -8.33 -3.18
CA ARG A 99 0.66 -8.60 -3.92
C ARG A 99 0.28 -7.47 -4.87
N ILE A 100 0.63 -6.26 -4.49
CA ILE A 100 0.38 -5.04 -5.26
C ILE A 100 1.72 -4.35 -5.43
N SER A 101 1.97 -3.92 -6.65
CA SER A 101 3.16 -3.24 -7.12
C SER A 101 2.80 -1.82 -7.59
N PRO A 102 3.78 -0.91 -7.72
CA PRO A 102 3.51 0.40 -8.32
C PRO A 102 2.91 0.33 -9.73
N SER A 103 3.22 -0.72 -10.51
CA SER A 103 2.65 -0.88 -11.85
C SER A 103 1.15 -1.18 -11.86
N ASP A 104 0.59 -1.72 -10.77
CA ASP A 104 -0.84 -2.03 -10.68
C ASP A 104 -1.72 -0.77 -10.60
N PHE A 105 -1.13 0.40 -10.42
CA PHE A 105 -1.83 1.68 -10.44
C PHE A 105 -1.96 2.29 -11.85
N TYR A 106 -1.50 1.58 -12.88
CA TYR A 106 -1.54 2.01 -14.27
C TYR A 106 -2.42 1.10 -15.09
N ASP A 107 -3.03 1.65 -16.14
CA ASP A 107 -3.90 0.90 -17.06
C ASP A 107 -3.16 -0.25 -17.76
N SER A 108 -1.84 -0.13 -17.94
CA SER A 108 -1.01 -1.18 -18.51
C SER A 108 0.44 -1.08 -18.04
N ALA A 109 1.15 -2.22 -18.10
CA ALA A 109 2.58 -2.27 -17.83
C ALA A 109 3.40 -1.34 -18.74
N SER A 110 2.99 -1.16 -20.01
CA SER A 110 3.67 -0.25 -20.94
C SER A 110 3.49 1.21 -20.51
N SER A 111 2.27 1.60 -20.13
CA SER A 111 1.99 2.94 -19.63
C SER A 111 2.80 3.26 -18.38
N TYR A 112 2.91 2.32 -17.43
CA TYR A 112 3.80 2.47 -16.27
C TYR A 112 5.25 2.75 -16.68
N LYS A 113 5.80 1.93 -17.58
CA LYS A 113 7.20 2.07 -18.03
C LYS A 113 7.45 3.41 -18.72
N GLU A 114 6.54 3.82 -19.59
CA GLU A 114 6.64 5.09 -20.33
C GLU A 114 6.58 6.29 -19.37
N GLU A 115 5.66 6.27 -18.41
CA GLU A 115 5.51 7.36 -17.43
C GLU A 115 6.74 7.46 -16.52
N VAL A 116 7.25 6.33 -16.03
CA VAL A 116 8.49 6.29 -15.22
C VAL A 116 9.70 6.76 -16.03
N ALA A 117 9.86 6.32 -17.27
CA ALA A 117 10.95 6.74 -18.13
C ALA A 117 10.89 8.25 -18.42
N ARG A 118 9.71 8.80 -18.67
CA ARG A 118 9.49 10.24 -18.83
C ARG A 118 9.91 11.01 -17.59
N ALA A 119 9.51 10.56 -16.40
CA ALA A 119 9.90 11.19 -15.15
C ALA A 119 11.41 11.09 -14.87
N LEU A 120 12.04 9.95 -15.18
CA LEU A 120 13.48 9.79 -15.01
C LEU A 120 14.28 10.70 -15.96
N ASN A 121 13.84 10.86 -17.20
CA ASN A 121 14.45 11.77 -18.16
C ASN A 121 14.40 13.22 -17.68
N PHE A 122 13.30 13.64 -17.06
CA PHE A 122 13.20 14.95 -16.43
C PHE A 122 14.29 15.16 -15.37
N ILE A 123 14.52 14.17 -14.50
CA ILE A 123 15.58 14.24 -13.48
C ILE A 123 16.97 14.27 -14.13
N CYS A 124 17.16 13.58 -15.26
CA CYS A 124 18.43 13.56 -15.97
C CYS A 124 18.81 14.93 -16.58
N GLU A 125 17.83 15.78 -16.86
CA GLU A 125 18.01 17.15 -17.37
C GLU A 125 18.16 18.18 -16.25
N ASP A 126 17.91 17.80 -14.99
CA ASP A 126 18.07 18.67 -13.83
C ASP A 126 19.56 19.01 -13.61
N PRO A 127 19.97 20.29 -13.62
CA PRO A 127 21.37 20.68 -13.46
C PRO A 127 21.99 20.26 -12.12
N GLN A 128 21.19 20.18 -11.05
CA GLN A 128 21.65 19.82 -9.72
C GLN A 128 21.66 18.30 -9.51
N TRP A 129 20.74 17.55 -10.12
CA TRP A 129 20.55 16.12 -9.84
C TRP A 129 20.99 15.19 -10.97
N GLY A 130 20.94 15.64 -12.23
CA GLY A 130 21.12 14.79 -13.40
C GLY A 130 22.47 14.07 -13.47
N HIS A 131 23.52 14.67 -12.91
CA HIS A 131 24.86 14.07 -12.84
C HIS A 131 24.95 12.86 -11.89
N LEU A 132 24.00 12.71 -10.95
CA LEU A 132 23.92 11.56 -10.04
C LEU A 132 23.23 10.36 -10.70
N ILE A 133 22.50 10.56 -11.79
CA ILE A 133 21.76 9.49 -12.48
C ILE A 133 22.70 8.80 -13.47
N THR A 134 23.41 7.78 -12.96
CA THR A 134 24.38 6.98 -13.72
C THR A 134 23.73 6.21 -14.88
N GLY A 135 24.56 5.77 -15.84
CA GLY A 135 24.09 4.91 -16.94
C GLY A 135 23.40 3.63 -16.45
N GLU A 136 23.86 3.06 -15.34
CA GLU A 136 23.25 1.88 -14.71
C GLU A 136 21.85 2.18 -14.16
N LEU A 137 21.65 3.33 -13.51
CA LEU A 137 20.32 3.73 -13.06
C LEU A 137 19.39 3.99 -14.25
N ARG A 138 19.90 4.59 -15.33
CA ARG A 138 19.13 4.86 -16.56
C ARG A 138 18.70 3.59 -17.27
N SER A 139 19.50 2.52 -17.27
CA SER A 139 19.16 1.25 -17.91
C SER A 139 18.53 0.22 -16.97
N SER A 140 18.34 0.57 -15.69
CA SER A 140 17.76 -0.32 -14.68
C SER A 140 16.29 -0.67 -14.94
N HIS A 141 15.79 -1.69 -14.22
CA HIS A 141 14.38 -2.06 -14.27
C HIS A 141 13.48 -0.88 -13.85
N SER A 142 12.27 -0.80 -14.41
CA SER A 142 11.36 0.32 -14.18
C SER A 142 11.00 0.53 -12.72
N ASP A 143 11.00 -0.50 -11.89
CA ASP A 143 10.79 -0.35 -10.44
C ASP A 143 11.96 0.35 -9.72
N THR A 144 13.19 0.09 -10.16
CA THR A 144 14.39 0.80 -9.67
C THR A 144 14.35 2.26 -10.09
N GLN A 145 13.99 2.52 -11.35
CA GLN A 145 13.80 3.88 -11.87
C GLN A 145 12.68 4.60 -11.11
N TYR A 146 11.56 3.92 -10.85
CA TYR A 146 10.44 4.46 -10.08
C TYR A 146 10.89 4.83 -8.65
N ALA A 147 11.69 3.99 -7.99
CA ALA A 147 12.24 4.31 -6.67
C ALA A 147 13.09 5.59 -6.70
N VAL A 148 13.96 5.74 -7.70
CA VAL A 148 14.76 6.97 -7.91
C VAL A 148 13.86 8.19 -8.10
N VAL A 149 12.82 8.07 -8.92
CA VAL A 149 11.85 9.15 -9.16
C VAL A 149 11.14 9.55 -7.87
N LYS A 150 10.66 8.60 -7.07
CA LYS A 150 10.00 8.89 -5.79
C LYS A 150 10.94 9.55 -4.78
N LEU A 151 12.22 9.19 -4.76
CA LEU A 151 13.22 9.85 -3.91
C LEU A 151 13.44 11.30 -4.33
N TYR A 152 13.52 11.57 -5.64
CA TYR A 152 13.63 12.93 -6.16
C TYR A 152 12.40 13.78 -5.83
N GLU A 153 11.19 13.26 -6.04
CA GLU A 153 9.94 13.93 -5.68
C GLU A 153 9.88 14.25 -4.19
N ALA A 154 10.28 13.31 -3.32
CA ALA A 154 10.32 13.53 -1.88
C ALA A 154 11.35 14.60 -1.46
N ALA A 155 12.51 14.64 -2.13
CA ALA A 155 13.57 15.61 -1.83
C ALA A 155 13.25 17.02 -2.34
N THR A 156 12.50 17.14 -3.43
CA THR A 156 12.22 18.42 -4.10
C THR A 156 10.80 18.97 -3.83
N GLY A 157 9.91 18.14 -3.30
CA GLY A 157 8.48 18.45 -3.19
C GLY A 157 7.75 18.49 -4.53
N SER A 158 8.38 18.01 -5.62
CA SER A 158 7.76 17.96 -6.95
C SER A 158 6.88 16.72 -7.13
N THR A 159 6.03 16.71 -8.16
CA THR A 159 5.27 15.53 -8.58
C THR A 159 5.44 15.37 -10.08
N LEU A 160 6.27 14.41 -10.45
CA LEU A 160 6.61 14.06 -11.82
C LEU A 160 5.71 12.97 -12.36
N VAL A 161 5.35 11.97 -11.55
CA VAL A 161 4.59 10.80 -11.98
C VAL A 161 3.10 11.01 -11.69
N ARG A 162 2.29 11.13 -12.74
CA ARG A 162 0.84 11.34 -12.64
C ARG A 162 0.14 9.98 -12.72
N GLY A 163 -0.83 9.73 -11.85
CA GLY A 163 -1.61 8.48 -11.83
C GLY A 163 -1.22 7.46 -10.76
N HIS A 164 -0.20 7.74 -9.93
CA HIS A 164 -0.02 6.95 -8.72
C HIS A 164 -1.16 7.29 -7.74
N ALA A 165 -2.12 6.39 -7.54
CA ALA A 165 -3.10 6.58 -6.49
C ALA A 165 -2.32 6.62 -5.16
N ASN A 166 -2.18 7.81 -4.59
CA ASN A 166 -1.49 7.95 -3.32
C ASN A 166 -2.36 7.28 -2.28
N SER A 167 -1.91 6.18 -1.65
CA SER A 167 -2.70 5.46 -0.64
C SER A 167 -3.30 6.35 0.47
N LYS A 168 -2.70 7.53 0.72
CA LYS A 168 -3.21 8.55 1.64
C LYS A 168 -4.37 9.40 1.08
N ASN A 169 -4.44 9.54 -0.24
CA ASN A 169 -5.42 10.35 -0.96
C ASN A 169 -6.34 9.54 -1.87
N VAL A 170 -6.25 8.19 -1.90
CA VAL A 170 -7.15 7.32 -2.70
C VAL A 170 -8.61 7.71 -2.48
N VAL A 171 -8.99 8.06 -1.24
CA VAL A 171 -10.35 8.49 -0.91
C VAL A 171 -10.69 9.86 -1.50
N GLU A 172 -9.73 10.79 -1.52
CA GLU A 172 -9.89 12.13 -2.11
C GLU A 172 -9.94 12.06 -3.65
N ASP A 173 -9.12 11.20 -4.25
CA ASP A 173 -9.07 10.91 -5.68
C ASP A 173 -10.36 10.20 -6.16
N LEU A 174 -10.89 9.27 -5.36
CA LEU A 174 -12.22 8.68 -5.61
C LEU A 174 -13.35 9.68 -5.40
N ALA A 175 -13.22 10.58 -4.41
CA ALA A 175 -14.24 11.60 -4.15
C ALA A 175 -14.24 12.72 -5.21
N SER A 176 -13.08 13.09 -5.77
CA SER A 176 -13.00 13.98 -6.93
C SER A 176 -13.59 13.31 -8.17
N PHE A 177 -13.24 12.05 -8.44
CA PHE A 177 -13.80 11.28 -9.55
C PHE A 177 -15.31 11.09 -9.42
N ALA A 178 -15.83 10.76 -8.24
CA ALA A 178 -17.28 10.64 -8.00
C ALA A 178 -18.01 11.98 -8.21
N ARG A 179 -17.38 13.12 -7.86
CA ARG A 179 -17.92 14.45 -8.14
C ARG A 179 -17.94 14.76 -9.64
N GLU A 180 -16.89 14.42 -10.38
CA GLU A 180 -16.84 14.57 -11.84
C GLU A 180 -17.85 13.70 -12.57
N VAL A 181 -18.06 12.46 -12.12
CA VAL A 181 -19.10 11.57 -12.68
C VAL A 181 -20.50 12.11 -12.36
N THR A 182 -20.71 12.67 -11.17
CA THR A 182 -22.01 13.28 -10.79
C THR A 182 -22.28 14.57 -11.55
N MET A 183 -21.24 15.35 -11.89
CA MET A 183 -21.36 16.60 -12.67
C MET A 183 -21.41 16.39 -14.18
N SER A 184 -20.93 15.25 -14.70
CA SER A 184 -21.01 14.91 -16.13
C SER A 184 -22.25 14.08 -16.51
N ALA A 185 -23.05 13.64 -15.54
CA ALA A 185 -24.35 13.06 -15.81
C ALA A 185 -25.33 14.15 -16.30
N PRO A 186 -25.85 14.09 -17.54
CA PRO A 186 -26.88 15.04 -17.95
C PRO A 186 -28.12 14.85 -17.08
N MET A 187 -28.60 15.96 -16.49
CA MET A 187 -29.99 16.11 -16.02
C MET A 187 -30.93 15.98 -17.23
N SER A 188 -31.09 14.78 -17.76
CA SER A 188 -32.09 14.45 -18.76
C SER A 188 -32.47 12.99 -18.63
N ALA A 189 -33.46 12.75 -17.77
CA ALA A 189 -34.42 11.68 -18.01
C ALA A 189 -35.73 12.12 -17.37
N ALA A 190 -36.53 12.84 -18.15
CA ALA A 190 -37.98 12.82 -18.01
C ALA A 190 -38.42 11.35 -17.86
N MET A 191 -39.22 11.04 -16.84
CA MET A 191 -39.78 9.71 -16.70
C MET A 191 -40.60 9.38 -17.96
N PRO A 192 -40.36 8.24 -18.63
CA PRO A 192 -41.25 7.77 -19.67
C PRO A 192 -42.59 7.41 -19.02
N ALA A 193 -43.70 7.87 -19.58
CA ALA A 193 -45.08 7.63 -19.12
C ALA A 193 -45.49 6.14 -19.04
N ALA A 194 -44.59 5.19 -19.36
CA ALA A 194 -44.83 3.76 -19.35
C ALA A 194 -44.80 3.11 -17.94
N TRP A 195 -44.38 3.83 -16.89
CA TRP A 195 -44.26 3.28 -15.52
C TRP A 195 -45.46 3.57 -14.59
N LEU A 196 -46.49 4.28 -15.05
CA LEU A 196 -47.67 4.60 -14.22
C LEU A 196 -48.74 3.49 -14.14
N ASN A 197 -48.61 2.38 -14.88
CA ASN A 197 -49.64 1.33 -14.95
C ASN A 197 -49.30 0.02 -14.22
N LEU A 198 -48.31 0.00 -13.31
CA LEU A 198 -47.95 -1.20 -12.54
C LEU A 198 -48.20 -1.09 -11.03
N CYS A 199 -48.92 -0.05 -10.60
CA CYS A 199 -49.45 0.10 -9.24
C CYS A 199 -50.95 0.43 -9.25
N ALA A 200 -51.73 -0.33 -10.01
CA ALA A 200 -53.20 -0.40 -9.88
C ALA A 200 -53.59 -1.84 -9.53
#